data_AF-A0A1H6BQE5-F1
#
_entry.id   AF-A0A1H6BQE5-F1
#
_cell.length_a   1.000
_cell.length_b   1.000
_cell.length_c   1.000
_cell.angle_alpha   90.00
_cell.angle_beta   90.00
_cell.angle_gamma   90.00
#
_symmetry.space_group_name_H-M   'P 1'
#
loop_
_entity.id
_entity.type
_entity.pdbx_description
1 polymer ?
#
loop_
_entity_poly.entity_id
_entity_poly.type
_entity_poly.pdbx_seq_one_letter_code
_entity_poly.pdbx_strand_id
1 'polypeptide(L)' 'MGLLEELAGAAAAVEGAKKLDPDAGIITEGVAAIAGFEGVEAITNHFEEKKEEEQQ' A
#
# COMPACT_ATOMS: atom_id res chain seq x y z
N MET A 1 -3.42 -5.80 10.62
CA MET A 1 -2.72 -6.31 9.41
C MET A 1 -1.61 -7.29 9.76
N GLY A 2 -1.20 -8.13 8.81
CA GLY A 2 0.06 -8.87 8.86
C GLY A 2 1.10 -8.25 7.92
N LEU A 3 2.38 -8.51 8.21
CA LEU A 3 3.51 -8.02 7.40
C LEU A 3 3.44 -8.47 5.93
N LEU A 4 2.74 -9.57 5.64
CA LEU A 4 2.61 -10.10 4.27
C LEU A 4 1.68 -9.25 3.41
N GLU A 5 0.58 -8.73 3.97
CA GLU A 5 -0.34 -7.86 3.24
C GLU A 5 0.32 -6.52 2.88
N GLU A 6 1.04 -5.92 3.82
CA GLU A 6 1.73 -4.64 3.62
C GLU A 6 2.88 -4.79 2.60
N LEU A 7 3.64 -5.89 2.66
CA LEU A 7 4.68 -6.20 1.67
C LEU A 7 4.07 -6.47 0.27
N ALA A 8 2.90 -7.08 0.19
CA ALA A 8 2.19 -7.24 -1.07
C ALA A 8 1.75 -5.89 -1.65
N GLY A 9 1.29 -4.96 -0.79
CA GLY A 9 1.00 -3.58 -1.16
C GLY A 9 2.20 -2.83 -1.71
N ALA A 10 3.34 -2.92 -1.01
CA ALA A 10 4.60 -2.33 -1.45
C ALA A 10 5.05 -2.89 -2.81
N ALA A 11 5.03 -4.22 -2.97
CA ALA A 11 5.41 -4.86 -4.23
C ALA A 11 4.47 -4.48 -5.40
N ALA A 12 3.16 -4.41 -5.14
CA ALA A 12 2.19 -3.98 -6.14
C ALA A 12 2.40 -2.51 -6.55
N ALA A 13 2.72 -1.63 -5.61
CA ALA A 13 2.99 -0.23 -5.88
C ALA A 13 4.30 -0.02 -6.67
N VAL A 14 5.37 -0.75 -6.34
CA VAL A 14 6.63 -0.73 -7.11
C VAL A 14 6.37 -1.20 -8.55
N GLU A 15 5.69 -2.32 -8.72
CA GLU A 15 5.36 -2.86 -10.04
C GLU A 15 4.45 -1.91 -10.84
N GLY A 16 3.50 -1.25 -10.17
CA GLY A 16 2.66 -0.21 -10.75
C GLY A 16 3.45 1.03 -11.19
N ALA A 17 4.40 1.49 -10.36
CA ALA A 17 5.27 2.61 -10.67
C ALA A 17 6.15 2.32 -11.89
N LYS A 18 6.73 1.11 -11.98
CA LYS A 18 7.53 0.68 -13.16
C LYS A 18 6.70 0.52 -14.43
N LYS A 19 5.44 0.13 -14.31
CA LYS A 19 4.52 0.06 -15.46
C LYS A 19 4.11 1.45 -15.96
N LEU A 20 3.96 2.41 -15.05
CA LEU A 20 3.62 3.79 -15.39
C LEU A 20 4.83 4.56 -15.95
N ASP A 21 5.99 4.35 -15.35
CA ASP A 21 7.28 4.91 -15.75
C ASP A 21 8.33 3.78 -15.85
N PRO A 22 8.62 3.28 -17.06
CA PRO A 22 9.62 2.23 -17.27
C PRO A 22 11.04 2.63 -16.85
N ASP A 23 11.33 3.92 -16.74
CA ASP A 23 12.61 4.47 -16.30
C ASP A 23 12.60 4.79 -14.79
N ALA A 24 11.58 4.34 -14.05
CA ALA A 24 11.50 4.48 -12.60
C ALA A 24 12.73 3.89 -11.91
N GLY A 25 13.59 4.77 -11.40
CA GLY A 25 14.78 4.39 -10.65
C GLY A 25 14.48 3.98 -9.21
N ILE A 26 15.53 3.55 -8.51
CA ILE A 26 15.46 3.03 -7.12
C ILE A 26 14.77 4.01 -6.14
N ILE A 27 14.90 5.32 -6.36
CA ILE A 27 14.24 6.33 -5.51
C ILE A 27 12.73 6.33 -5.72
N THR A 28 12.27 6.29 -6.97
CA THR A 28 10.83 6.23 -7.31
C THR A 28 10.23 4.92 -6.82
N GLU A 29 10.93 3.80 -7.03
CA GLU A 29 10.52 2.50 -6.50
C GLU A 29 10.44 2.51 -4.97
N GLY A 30 11.42 3.09 -4.28
CA GLY A 30 11.42 3.19 -2.82
C GLY A 30 10.24 4.00 -2.26
N VAL A 31 9.93 5.15 -2.89
CA VAL A 31 8.76 5.96 -2.51
C VAL A 31 7.46 5.20 -2.79
N ALA A 32 7.36 4.53 -3.94
CA ALA A 32 6.20 3.72 -4.29
C ALA A 32 6.01 2.56 -3.30
N ALA A 33 7.09 1.88 -2.90
CA ALA A 33 7.04 0.80 -1.92
C ALA A 33 6.50 1.28 -0.56
N ILE A 34 7.01 2.41 -0.05
CA ILE A 34 6.55 3.00 1.22
C ILE A 34 5.08 3.40 1.11
N ALA A 35 4.69 4.06 0.01
CA ALA A 35 3.30 4.45 -0.22
C ALA A 35 2.36 3.24 -0.35
N GLY A 36 2.81 2.16 -0.98
CA GLY A 36 2.05 0.91 -1.09
C GLY A 36 1.91 0.18 0.24
N PHE A 37 2.95 0.23 1.09
CA PHE A 37 2.94 -0.32 2.45
C PHE A 37 1.92 0.43 3.32
N GLU A 38 2.09 1.75 3.46
CA GLU A 38 1.22 2.59 4.30
C GLU A 38 -0.20 2.71 3.74
N GLY A 39 -0.37 2.69 2.42
CA GLY A 39 -1.68 2.78 1.78
C GLY A 39 -2.56 1.58 2.09
N VAL A 40 -1.97 0.37 2.16
CA VAL A 40 -2.68 -0.86 2.51
C VAL A 40 -3.12 -0.81 3.98
N GLU A 41 -2.24 -0.38 4.90
CA GLU A 41 -2.57 -0.13 6.31
C GLU A 41 -3.71 0.88 6.48
N ALA A 42 -3.61 2.05 5.83
CA ALA A 42 -4.60 3.13 5.92
C ALA A 42 -5.99 2.71 5.44
N ILE A 43 -6.06 1.94 4.34
CA ILE A 43 -7.33 1.40 3.83
C ILE A 43 -7.96 0.47 4.86
N THR A 44 -7.18 -0.42 5.47
CA THR A 44 -7.75 -1.40 6.41
C THR A 44 -8.19 -0.75 7.70
N ASN A 45 -7.42 0.18 8.25
CA ASN A 45 -7.84 0.95 9.42
C ASN A 45 -9.18 1.65 9.16
N HIS A 46 -9.34 2.30 8.00
CA HIS A 46 -10.60 2.96 7.63
C HIS A 46 -11.80 2.01 7.53
N PHE A 47 -11.58 0.78 7.05
CA PHE A 47 -12.63 -0.24 6.98
C PHE A 47 -12.94 -0.89 8.34
N GLU A 48 -11.94 -1.04 9.21
CA GLU A 48 -12.11 -1.52 10.58
C GLU A 48 -12.90 -0.51 11.42
N GLU A 49 -12.55 0.78 11.39
CA GLU A 49 -13.29 1.86 12.06
C GLU A 49 -14.77 1.88 11.62
N LYS A 50 -15.05 1.81 10.32
CA LYS A 50 -16.43 1.76 9.80
C LYS A 50 -17.21 0.53 10.29
N LYS A 51 -16.56 -0.63 10.42
CA LYS A 51 -17.20 -1.85 10.93
C LYS A 51 -17.52 -1.77 12.42
N GLU A 52 -16.71 -1.05 13.19
CA GLU A 52 -16.97 -0.80 14.61
C GLU A 52 -18.10 0.21 14.80
N GLU A 53 -18.20 1.23 13.95
CA GLU A 53 -19.30 2.21 13.96
C GLU A 53 -20.66 1.59 13.56
N GLU A 54 -20.68 0.67 12.59
CA GLU A 54 -21.93 -0.03 12.17
C GLU A 54 -22.44 -1.07 13.17
N GLN A 55 -21.63 -1.47 14.16
CA GLN A 55 -21.98 -2.46 15.19
C GLN A 55 -22.38 -1.85 16.54
N GLN A 56 -22.41 -0.51 16.66
CA GLN A 56 -22.93 0.24 17.83
C GLN A 56 -24.32 0.80 17.57
#